data_AF-A0A9D6GA52-F1
#
_entry.id   AF-A0A9D6GA52-F1
#
_cell.length_a   1.000
_cell.length_b   1.000
_cell.length_c   1.000
_cell.angle_alpha   90.00
_cell.angle_beta   90.00
_cell.angle_gamma   90.00
#
_symmetry.space_group_name_H-M   'P 1'
#
loop_
_entity.id
_entity.type
_entity.pdbx_description
1 polymer ?
#
loop_
_entity_poly.entity_id
_entity_poly.type
_entity_poly.pdbx_seq_one_letter_code
_entity_poly.pdbx_strand_id
1 'polypeptide(L)'
;MAEFDQPADLVRACRAAREAGYRRMDAYTPFPIEAVFEALGLHRNAMPAIVLGGGILGGVGGLSLQYWASAIAYPLNIGGKPFFSLPAFIPITFECAILLAALSCVFGMLALNGLPMPYHPVFNVPSFALASRDRFFLCIESRDPRFDREGTRKFLEQFAPRSISEVEP
;
A
#
# COMPACT_ATOMS: atom_id res chain seq x y z
N MET A 1 18.41 9.24 8.49
CA MET A 1 17.83 7.90 8.71
C MET A 1 18.51 7.27 9.91
N ALA A 2 17.75 6.66 10.81
CA ALA A 2 18.26 5.96 11.99
C ALA A 2 18.02 4.45 11.84
N GLU A 3 19.04 3.65 12.15
CA GLU A 3 19.01 2.18 12.15
C GLU A 3 18.80 1.65 13.58
N PHE A 4 17.94 0.65 13.72
CA PHE A 4 17.63 -0.01 14.99
C PHE A 4 17.71 -1.54 14.86
N ASP A 5 18.10 -2.19 15.96
CA ASP A 5 18.19 -3.65 16.06
C ASP A 5 16.88 -4.31 16.48
N GLN A 6 16.03 -3.58 17.22
CA GLN A 6 14.79 -4.11 17.80
C GLN A 6 13.57 -3.31 17.33
N PRO A 7 12.43 -3.98 17.04
CA PRO A 7 11.18 -3.33 16.68
C PRO A 7 10.69 -2.32 17.73
N ALA A 8 10.90 -2.62 19.01
CA ALA A 8 10.40 -1.79 20.12
C ALA A 8 11.05 -0.41 20.15
N ASP A 9 12.35 -0.32 19.82
CA ASP A 9 13.08 0.94 19.77
C ASP A 9 12.64 1.79 18.58
N LEU A 10 12.38 1.16 17.44
CA LEU A 10 11.77 1.84 16.29
C LEU A 10 10.41 2.43 16.66
N VAL A 11 9.51 1.66 17.29
CA VAL A 11 8.17 2.14 17.67
C VAL A 11 8.27 3.34 18.62
N ARG A 12 9.17 3.29 19.62
CA ARG A 12 9.42 4.41 20.53
C ARG A 12 9.90 5.65 19.79
N ALA A 13 10.87 5.50 18.89
CA ALA A 13 11.39 6.60 18.07
C ALA A 13 10.30 7.19 17.16
N CYS A 14 9.47 6.36 16.52
CA CYS A 14 8.35 6.81 15.68
C CYS A 14 7.31 7.61 16.49
N ARG A 15 6.90 7.12 17.67
CA ARG A 15 5.95 7.84 18.53
C ARG A 15 6.50 9.20 18.96
N ALA A 16 7.74 9.21 19.46
CA ALA A 16 8.38 10.44 19.89
C ALA A 16 8.58 11.42 18.72
N ALA A 17 8.92 10.94 17.52
CA ALA A 17 9.03 11.80 16.33
C ALA A 17 7.68 12.45 15.99
N ARG A 18 6.59 11.69 16.08
CA ARG A 18 5.25 12.21 15.85
C ARG A 18 4.82 13.24 16.90
N GLU A 19 5.16 13.01 18.16
CA GLU A 19 4.92 13.93 19.27
C GLU A 19 5.76 15.20 19.15
N ALA A 20 7.00 15.09 18.67
CA ALA A 20 7.89 16.22 18.36
C ALA A 20 7.44 17.04 17.13
N GLY A 21 6.36 16.62 16.46
CA GLY A 21 5.72 17.37 15.37
C GLY A 21 6.14 16.96 13.98
N TYR A 22 7.01 15.95 13.81
CA TYR A 22 7.32 15.40 12.49
C TYR A 22 6.06 14.71 11.91
N ARG A 23 5.83 14.92 10.61
CA ARG A 23 4.66 14.42 9.87
C ARG A 23 5.04 13.71 8.57
N ARG A 24 6.18 14.05 7.96
CA ARG A 24 6.75 13.41 6.77
C ARG A 24 7.86 12.47 7.20
N MET A 25 7.49 11.25 7.54
CA MET A 25 8.41 10.22 7.99
C MET A 25 7.89 8.84 7.60
N ASP A 26 8.83 7.96 7.29
CA ASP A 26 8.58 6.58 6.91
C ASP A 26 9.41 5.65 7.79
N ALA A 27 8.84 4.48 8.08
CA ALA A 27 9.55 3.40 8.74
C ALA A 27 9.69 2.22 7.78
N TYR A 28 10.90 1.69 7.67
CA TYR A 28 11.20 0.53 6.83
C TYR A 28 11.48 -0.66 7.74
N THR A 29 10.67 -1.70 7.58
CA THR A 29 10.69 -2.91 8.41
C THR A 29 10.65 -4.16 7.53
N PRO A 30 11.37 -5.24 7.88
CA PRO A 30 11.41 -6.46 7.06
C PRO A 30 10.08 -7.23 7.07
N PHE A 31 9.21 -6.96 8.05
CA PHE A 31 7.88 -7.52 8.19
C PHE A 31 6.91 -6.45 8.73
N PRO A 32 5.58 -6.64 8.58
CA PRO A 32 4.61 -5.66 9.06
C PRO A 32 4.55 -5.64 10.59
N ILE A 33 4.64 -4.44 11.17
CA ILE A 33 4.51 -4.21 12.62
C ILE A 33 3.36 -3.23 12.86
N GLU A 34 2.25 -3.72 13.42
CA GLU A 34 1.05 -2.91 13.65
C GLU A 34 1.31 -1.66 14.51
N ALA A 35 2.15 -1.80 15.53
CA ALA A 35 2.54 -0.70 16.41
C ALA A 35 3.27 0.45 15.68
N VAL A 36 3.96 0.16 14.56
CA VAL A 36 4.61 1.18 13.73
C VAL A 36 3.58 1.97 12.92
N PHE A 37 2.56 1.31 12.37
CA PHE A 37 1.47 2.00 11.65
C PHE A 37 0.72 2.97 12.56
N GLU A 38 0.42 2.54 13.78
CA GLU A 38 -0.21 3.40 14.80
C GLU A 38 0.72 4.56 15.20
N ALA A 39 2.00 4.27 15.42
CA ALA A 39 2.99 5.29 15.77
C ALA A 39 3.16 6.36 14.68
N LEU A 40 3.16 5.97 13.40
CA LEU A 40 3.22 6.89 12.26
C LEU A 40 1.89 7.63 12.02
N GLY A 41 0.76 7.09 12.50
CA GLY A 41 -0.55 7.70 12.31
C GLY A 41 -1.18 7.43 10.94
N LEU A 42 -0.81 6.32 10.32
CA LEU A 42 -1.36 5.89 9.03
C LEU A 42 -2.74 5.28 9.27
N HIS A 43 -3.81 6.09 9.14
CA HIS A 43 -5.19 5.65 9.42
C HIS A 43 -6.12 5.68 8.20
N ARG A 44 -5.67 6.20 7.05
CA ARG A 44 -6.53 6.35 5.87
C ARG A 44 -6.10 5.42 4.75
N ASN A 45 -6.90 4.38 4.53
CA ASN A 45 -6.72 3.45 3.41
C ASN A 45 -7.87 3.66 2.41
N ALA A 46 -7.58 4.28 1.26
CA ALA A 46 -8.53 4.39 0.14
C ALA A 46 -8.73 3.05 -0.61
N MET A 47 -7.89 2.05 -0.29
CA MET A 47 -7.84 0.77 -0.96
C MET A 47 -9.18 0.01 -1.01
N PRO A 48 -9.95 -0.11 0.10
CA PRO A 48 -11.21 -0.85 0.06
C PRO A 48 -12.25 -0.24 -0.89
N ALA A 49 -12.28 1.10 -0.99
CA ALA A 49 -13.20 1.80 -1.89
C ALA A 49 -12.84 1.56 -3.37
N ILE A 50 -11.55 1.55 -3.70
CA ILE A 50 -11.04 1.24 -5.05
C ILE A 50 -11.39 -0.20 -5.44
N VAL A 51 -11.16 -1.17 -4.54
CA VAL A 51 -11.48 -2.58 -4.77
C VAL A 51 -12.97 -2.79 -4.97
N LEU A 52 -13.80 -2.16 -4.13
CA LEU A 52 -15.26 -2.22 -4.26
C LEU A 52 -15.73 -1.65 -5.60
N GLY A 53 -15.18 -0.49 -6.01
CA GLY A 53 -15.46 0.10 -7.31
C GLY A 53 -15.11 -0.83 -8.47
N GLY A 54 -13.93 -1.45 -8.43
CA GLY A 54 -13.49 -2.45 -9.41
C GLY A 54 -14.40 -3.67 -9.47
N GLY A 55 -14.78 -4.21 -8.31
CA GLY A 55 -15.68 -5.37 -8.22
C GLY A 55 -17.08 -5.09 -8.76
N ILE A 56 -17.67 -3.94 -8.43
CA ILE A 56 -18.98 -3.52 -8.96
C ILE A 56 -18.90 -3.37 -10.48
N LEU A 57 -17.86 -2.70 -10.99
CA LEU A 57 -17.67 -2.53 -12.43
C LEU A 57 -17.50 -3.89 -13.14
N GLY A 58 -16.79 -4.84 -12.53
CA GLY A 58 -16.61 -6.18 -13.06
C GLY A 58 -17.89 -7.00 -13.07
N GLY A 59 -18.66 -6.95 -11.99
CA GLY A 59 -19.95 -7.64 -11.91
C GLY A 59 -20.98 -7.07 -12.89
N VAL A 60 -21.15 -5.76 -12.91
CA VAL A 60 -22.07 -5.08 -13.84
C VAL A 60 -21.62 -5.29 -15.28
N GLY A 61 -20.33 -5.14 -15.57
CA GLY A 61 -19.77 -5.36 -16.90
C GLY A 61 -19.94 -6.79 -17.39
N GLY A 62 -19.62 -7.79 -16.55
CA GLY A 62 -19.77 -9.20 -16.88
C GLY A 62 -21.23 -9.62 -17.11
N LEU A 63 -22.16 -9.14 -16.28
CA LEU A 63 -23.59 -9.40 -16.48
C LEU A 63 -24.12 -8.72 -17.75
N SER A 64 -23.74 -7.46 -17.98
CA SER A 64 -24.17 -6.68 -19.14
C SER A 64 -23.66 -7.29 -20.45
N LEU A 65 -22.40 -7.75 -20.48
CA LEU A 65 -21.81 -8.41 -21.64
C LEU A 65 -22.56 -9.71 -21.99
N GLN A 66 -22.84 -10.55 -20.99
CA GLN A 66 -23.59 -11.80 -21.19
C GLN A 66 -25.01 -11.53 -21.70
N TYR A 67 -25.70 -10.56 -21.09
CA TYR A 67 -27.03 -10.15 -21.54
C TYR A 67 -27.00 -9.63 -22.98
N TRP A 68 -26.06 -8.75 -23.30
CA TRP A 68 -25.91 -8.21 -24.64
C TRP A 68 -25.65 -9.31 -25.67
N ALA A 69 -24.72 -10.23 -25.39
CA ALA A 69 -24.39 -11.32 -26.30
C ALA A 69 -25.58 -12.27 -26.53
N SER A 70 -26.26 -12.69 -25.44
CA SER A 70 -27.31 -13.72 -25.48
C SER A 70 -28.69 -13.23 -25.88
N ALA A 71 -29.04 -11.97 -25.61
CA ALA A 71 -30.39 -11.44 -25.83
C ALA A 71 -30.47 -10.43 -26.98
N ILE A 72 -29.37 -9.73 -27.31
CA ILE A 72 -29.38 -8.63 -28.28
C ILE A 72 -28.55 -8.97 -29.52
N ALA A 73 -27.26 -9.26 -29.34
CA ALA A 73 -26.32 -9.38 -30.45
C ALA A 73 -26.57 -10.64 -31.29
N TYR A 74 -26.76 -11.79 -30.64
CA TYR A 74 -27.01 -13.04 -31.34
C TYR A 74 -27.81 -14.03 -30.49
N PRO A 75 -29.15 -13.88 -30.43
CA PRO A 75 -30.00 -14.75 -29.62
C PRO A 75 -30.05 -16.16 -30.21
N LEU A 76 -29.51 -17.12 -29.45
CA LEU A 76 -29.47 -18.54 -29.80
C LEU A 76 -30.39 -19.34 -28.89
N ASN A 77 -31.26 -20.17 -29.49
CA ASN A 77 -32.07 -21.12 -28.74
C ASN A 77 -31.22 -22.35 -28.39
N ILE A 78 -30.67 -22.36 -27.17
CA ILE A 78 -29.86 -23.47 -26.64
C ILE A 78 -30.68 -24.22 -25.59
N GLY A 79 -31.24 -25.36 -25.99
CA GLY A 79 -32.00 -26.25 -25.09
C GLY A 79 -33.29 -25.62 -24.55
N GLY A 80 -33.92 -24.70 -25.29
CA GLY A 80 -35.20 -24.08 -24.92
C GLY A 80 -35.14 -23.11 -23.73
N LYS A 81 -33.93 -22.76 -23.27
CA LYS A 81 -33.74 -21.86 -22.13
C LYS A 81 -34.07 -20.40 -22.51
N PRO A 82 -34.53 -19.58 -21.55
CA PRO A 82 -34.70 -18.15 -21.80
C PRO A 82 -33.37 -17.50 -22.16
N PHE A 83 -33.39 -16.52 -23.06
CA PHE A 83 -32.20 -15.78 -23.48
C PHE A 83 -31.49 -15.08 -22.30
N PHE A 84 -32.27 -14.65 -21.30
CA PHE A 84 -31.73 -14.18 -20.02
C PHE A 84 -31.93 -15.26 -18.94
N SER A 85 -30.89 -16.05 -18.68
CA SER A 85 -30.87 -17.07 -17.63
C SER A 85 -29.93 -16.66 -16.51
N LEU A 86 -30.47 -15.89 -15.56
CA LEU A 86 -29.69 -15.38 -14.43
C LEU A 86 -28.90 -16.47 -13.68
N PRO A 87 -29.46 -17.66 -13.36
CA PRO A 87 -28.71 -18.72 -12.69
C PRO A 87 -27.46 -19.19 -13.46
N ALA A 88 -27.51 -19.18 -14.79
CA ALA A 88 -26.38 -19.55 -15.63
C ALA A 88 -25.32 -18.44 -15.72
N PHE A 89 -25.72 -17.17 -15.54
CA PHE A 89 -24.82 -16.02 -15.67
C PHE A 89 -24.08 -15.67 -14.38
N ILE A 90 -24.64 -16.05 -13.22
CA ILE A 90 -24.05 -15.78 -11.90
C ILE A 90 -22.58 -16.23 -11.79
N PRO A 91 -22.19 -17.46 -12.16
CA PRO A 91 -20.80 -17.90 -12.03
C PRO A 91 -19.83 -17.00 -12.79
N ILE A 92 -20.16 -16.64 -14.03
CA ILE A 92 -19.31 -15.79 -14.88
C ILE A 92 -19.27 -14.36 -14.36
N THR A 93 -20.42 -13.82 -13.95
CA THR A 93 -20.50 -12.48 -13.33
C THR A 93 -19.67 -12.39 -12.06
N PHE A 94 -19.68 -13.44 -11.23
CA PHE A 94 -18.88 -13.54 -10.02
C PHE A 94 -17.37 -13.55 -10.34
N GLU A 95 -16.94 -14.35 -11.30
CA GLU A 95 -15.53 -14.38 -11.73
C GLU A 95 -15.09 -13.02 -12.30
N CYS A 96 -15.92 -12.35 -13.11
CA CYS A 96 -15.62 -11.00 -13.61
C CYS A 96 -15.51 -9.97 -12.48
N ALA A 97 -16.37 -10.06 -11.46
CA ALA A 97 -16.30 -9.19 -10.30
C ALA A 97 -15.01 -9.40 -9.51
N ILE A 98 -14.62 -10.65 -9.23
CA ILE A 98 -13.38 -10.96 -8.51
C ILE A 98 -12.16 -10.55 -9.33
N LEU A 99 -12.15 -10.81 -10.63
CA LEU A 99 -11.05 -10.44 -11.52
C LEU A 99 -10.79 -8.93 -11.46
N LEU A 100 -11.82 -8.10 -11.66
CA LEU A 100 -11.60 -6.65 -11.63
C LEU A 100 -11.35 -6.13 -10.22
N ALA A 101 -11.94 -6.71 -9.18
CA ALA A 101 -11.61 -6.37 -7.79
C ALA A 101 -10.13 -6.64 -7.48
N ALA A 102 -9.60 -7.79 -7.91
CA ALA A 102 -8.20 -8.16 -7.71
C ALA A 102 -7.24 -7.28 -8.52
N LEU A 103 -7.57 -6.98 -9.79
CA LEU A 103 -6.77 -6.06 -10.61
C LEU A 103 -6.77 -4.65 -10.00
N SER A 104 -7.92 -4.13 -9.61
CA SER A 104 -8.02 -2.83 -8.91
C SER A 104 -7.26 -2.84 -7.58
N CYS A 105 -7.20 -3.97 -6.88
CA CYS A 105 -6.39 -4.13 -5.67
C CYS A 105 -4.89 -3.98 -5.96
N VAL A 106 -4.37 -4.75 -6.91
CA VAL A 106 -2.94 -4.73 -7.26
C VAL A 106 -2.54 -3.37 -7.83
N PHE A 107 -3.25 -2.88 -8.84
CA PHE A 107 -2.91 -1.60 -9.47
C PHE A 107 -3.15 -0.41 -8.54
N GLY A 108 -4.20 -0.45 -7.71
CA GLY A 108 -4.45 0.58 -6.71
C GLY A 108 -3.37 0.62 -5.63
N MET A 109 -2.92 -0.54 -5.15
CA MET A 109 -1.82 -0.63 -4.18
C MET A 109 -0.51 -0.10 -4.77
N LEU A 110 -0.18 -0.48 -6.00
CA LEU A 110 1.01 0.03 -6.68
C LEU A 110 0.94 1.56 -6.84
N ALA A 111 -0.17 2.09 -7.36
CA ALA A 111 -0.34 3.51 -7.59
C ALA A 111 -0.30 4.34 -6.29
N LEU A 112 -0.98 3.89 -5.23
CA LEU A 112 -1.00 4.59 -3.94
C LEU A 112 0.36 4.58 -3.24
N ASN A 113 1.16 3.54 -3.46
CA ASN A 113 2.53 3.45 -2.95
C ASN A 113 3.56 4.14 -3.87
N GLY A 114 3.14 4.75 -4.98
CA GLY A 114 4.04 5.41 -5.93
C GLY A 114 4.89 4.44 -6.77
N LEU A 115 4.49 3.19 -6.88
CA LEU A 115 5.18 2.16 -7.66
C LEU A 115 4.69 2.13 -9.12
N PRO A 116 5.56 1.78 -10.09
CA PRO A 116 6.97 1.39 -9.93
C PRO A 116 7.91 2.57 -9.70
N MET A 117 8.72 2.49 -8.65
CA MET A 117 9.79 3.45 -8.34
C MET A 117 11.11 2.70 -8.19
N PRO A 118 11.82 2.42 -9.32
CA PRO A 118 13.05 1.61 -9.28
C PRO A 118 14.18 2.23 -8.46
N TYR A 119 14.20 3.57 -8.37
CA TYR A 119 15.15 4.31 -7.56
C TYR A 119 14.41 5.16 -6.52
N HIS A 120 14.78 4.96 -5.26
CA HIS A 120 14.43 5.81 -4.14
C HIS A 120 15.73 6.21 -3.40
N PRO A 121 15.93 7.49 -3.02
CA PRO A 121 17.19 7.97 -2.43
C PRO A 121 17.70 7.17 -1.23
N VAL A 122 16.78 6.55 -0.46
CA VAL A 122 17.10 5.68 0.68
C VAL A 122 18.02 4.50 0.34
N PHE A 123 18.04 4.06 -0.92
CA PHE A 123 18.92 2.99 -1.38
C PHE A 123 20.40 3.40 -1.43
N ASN A 124 20.72 4.70 -1.37
CA ASN A 124 22.11 5.18 -1.33
C ASN A 124 22.80 4.88 0.00
N VAL A 125 22.04 4.52 1.05
CA VAL A 125 22.60 4.15 2.35
C VAL A 125 22.99 2.67 2.33
N PRO A 126 24.29 2.31 2.49
CA PRO A 126 24.74 0.92 2.38
C PRO A 126 24.06 -0.06 3.36
N SER A 127 23.73 0.42 4.58
CA SER A 127 23.03 -0.39 5.59
C SER A 127 21.57 -0.65 5.23
N PHE A 128 20.96 0.11 4.32
CA PHE A 128 19.56 -0.06 3.92
C PHE A 128 19.27 -1.41 3.26
N ALA A 129 20.28 -2.08 2.70
CA ALA A 129 20.15 -3.46 2.22
C ALA A 129 19.68 -4.44 3.32
N LEU A 130 19.89 -4.10 4.59
CA LEU A 130 19.45 -4.88 5.74
C LEU A 130 17.99 -4.60 6.15
N ALA A 131 17.34 -3.56 5.59
CA ALA A 131 15.96 -3.19 5.91
C ALA A 131 14.96 -4.30 5.55
N SER A 132 15.29 -5.13 4.55
CA SER A 132 14.50 -6.29 4.15
C SER A 132 14.97 -7.61 4.77
N ARG A 133 15.94 -7.58 5.70
CA ARG A 133 16.50 -8.79 6.34
C ARG A 133 16.22 -8.80 7.84
N ASP A 134 16.91 -7.96 8.58
CA ASP A 134 16.98 -8.04 10.06
C ASP A 134 17.06 -6.68 10.76
N ARG A 135 17.09 -5.57 10.01
CA ARG A 135 17.21 -4.21 10.57
C ARG A 135 15.96 -3.37 10.37
N PHE A 136 15.75 -2.42 11.27
CA PHE A 136 14.61 -1.52 11.29
C PHE A 136 15.09 -0.09 11.09
N PHE A 137 14.43 0.68 10.21
CA PHE A 137 14.86 2.03 9.90
C PHE A 137 13.75 3.05 10.09
N LEU A 138 14.10 4.19 10.67
CA LEU A 138 13.27 5.40 10.67
C LEU A 138 13.89 6.44 9.76
N CYS A 139 13.14 6.90 8.77
CA CYS A 139 13.53 7.97 7.87
C CYS A 139 12.61 9.17 8.06
N ILE A 140 13.19 10.31 8.40
CA ILE A 140 12.48 11.60 8.43
C ILE A 140 12.85 12.32 7.14
N GLU A 141 11.85 12.71 6.36
CA GLU A 141 12.07 13.39 5.09
C GLU A 141 12.54 14.83 5.31
N SER A 142 13.43 15.30 4.44
CA SER A 142 13.87 16.70 4.42
C SER A 142 12.77 17.69 4.02
N ARG A 143 11.66 17.20 3.48
CA ARG A 143 10.46 17.98 3.10
C ARG A 143 9.57 18.31 4.29
N ASP A 144 9.82 17.74 5.48
CA ASP A 144 9.05 18.08 6.67
C ASP A 144 9.33 19.53 7.10
N PRO A 145 8.31 20.35 7.42
CA PRO A 145 8.52 21.72 7.89
C PRO A 145 9.36 21.83 9.17
N ARG A 146 9.38 20.79 10.01
CA ARG A 146 10.17 20.76 11.24
C ARG A 146 11.58 20.21 11.04
N PHE A 147 11.89 19.68 9.85
CA PHE A 147 13.20 19.10 9.57
C PHE A 147 14.32 20.15 9.65
N ASP A 148 15.23 19.91 10.58
CA ASP A 148 16.54 20.56 10.65
C ASP A 148 17.62 19.49 10.72
N ARG A 149 18.73 19.65 9.99
CA ARG A 149 19.75 18.58 9.87
C ARG A 149 20.36 18.25 11.23
N GLU A 150 20.84 19.25 11.95
CA GLU A 150 21.47 19.04 13.24
C GLU A 150 20.46 18.68 14.33
N GLY A 151 19.33 19.39 14.39
CA GLY A 151 18.29 19.15 15.36
C GLY A 151 17.68 17.76 15.25
N THR A 152 17.40 17.30 14.02
CA THR A 152 16.83 15.97 13.77
C THR A 152 17.84 14.88 14.06
N ARG A 153 19.13 15.10 13.74
CA ARG A 153 20.19 14.16 14.09
C ARG A 153 20.32 14.00 15.61
N LYS A 154 20.42 15.11 16.35
CA LYS A 154 20.47 15.10 17.82
C LYS A 154 19.23 14.45 18.43
N PHE A 155 18.06 14.68 17.83
CA PHE A 155 16.83 14.02 18.24
C PHE A 155 16.90 12.50 18.06
N LEU A 156 17.34 12.03 16.89
CA LEU A 156 17.47 10.59 16.62
C LEU A 156 18.52 9.92 17.52
N GLU A 157 19.60 10.61 17.88
CA GLU A 157 20.64 10.11 18.79
C GLU A 157 20.10 9.76 20.19
N GLN A 158 19.01 10.41 20.64
CA GLN A 158 18.40 10.15 21.95
C GLN A 158 17.79 8.74 22.07
N PHE A 159 17.52 8.07 20.95
CA PHE A 159 16.91 6.75 20.92
C PHE A 159 17.93 5.62 20.80
N ALA A 160 19.22 5.91 21.02
CA ALA A 160 20.33 4.96 20.90
C ALA A 160 20.30 4.13 19.61
N PRO A 161 20.20 4.76 18.42
CA PRO A 161 20.23 4.04 17.16
C PRO A 161 21.60 3.40 16.95
N ARG A 162 21.63 2.27 16.24
CA ARG A 162 22.86 1.58 15.87
C ARG A 162 23.73 2.45 14.96
N SER A 163 23.10 3.13 14.03
CA SER A 163 23.75 4.08 13.13
C SER A 163 22.77 5.18 12.71
N ILE A 164 23.31 6.35 12.40
CA ILE A 164 22.56 7.44 11.76
C ILE A 164 23.27 7.77 10.46
N SER A 165 22.54 7.70 9.36
CA SER A 165 23.04 8.02 8.02
C SER A 165 22.22 9.15 7.42
N GLU A 166 22.91 10.10 6.82
CA GLU A 166 22.28 11.11 5.97
C GLU A 166 22.00 10.47 4.61
N VAL A 167 20.77 10.64 4.12
CA VAL A 167 20.35 10.12 2.82
C VAL A 167 20.55 11.25 1.82
N GLU A 168 21.52 11.08 0.92
CA GLU A 168 21.72 11.99 -0.20
C GLU A 168 20.66 11.75 -1.29
N PRO A 169 20.14 12.82 -1.93
CA PRO A 169 19.15 12.72 -3.00
C PRO A 169 19.63 11.92 -4.22
#